data_AF-A0A1H6VLD2-F1
#
_entry.id   AF-A0A1H6VLD2-F1
#
_cell.length_a   1.000
_cell.length_b   1.000
_cell.length_c   1.000
_cell.angle_alpha   90.00
_cell.angle_beta   90.00
_cell.angle_gamma   90.00
#
_symmetry.space_group_name_H-M   'P 1'
#
loop_
_entity.id
_entity.type
_entity.pdbx_description
1 polymer ?
#
loop_
_entity_poly.entity_id
_entity_poly.type
_entity_poly.pdbx_seq_one_letter_code
_entity_poly.pdbx_strand_id
1 'polypeptide(L)' 'MDESQKVSLQAEFRIMDYTNTKPNYAELARKYKKDYRTIKKYHEGYEGKPRTRSKPSRLDIYREVIEEKLSIP' A
#
# COMPACT_ATOMS: atom_id res chain seq x y z
N MET A 1 3.03 -4.30 4.61
CA MET A 1 4.00 -3.91 5.63
C MET A 1 3.32 -2.84 6.48
N ASP A 2 3.60 -2.77 7.78
CA ASP A 2 3.08 -1.66 8.57
C ASP A 2 3.66 -0.33 8.06
N GLU A 3 2.92 0.77 8.20
CA GLU A 3 3.36 2.08 7.68
C GLU A 3 4.67 2.55 8.35
N SER A 4 4.85 2.27 9.65
CA SER A 4 6.09 2.60 10.37
C SER A 4 7.31 1.86 9.78
N GLN A 5 7.14 0.57 9.48
CA GLN A 5 8.18 -0.24 8.85
C GLN A 5 8.46 0.19 7.40
N LYS A 6 7.44 0.67 6.68
CA LYS A 6 7.58 1.19 5.31
C LYS A 6 8.42 2.46 5.26
N VAL A 7 8.16 3.41 6.15
CA VAL A 7 8.95 4.66 6.23
C VAL A 7 10.41 4.35 6.52
N SER A 8 10.66 3.45 7.49
CA SER A 8 12.03 3.02 7.85
C SER A 8 12.75 2.35 6.68
N LEU A 9 12.07 1.43 5.96
CA LEU A 9 12.66 0.74 4.81
C LEU A 9 12.99 1.71 3.66
N GLN A 10 12.10 2.68 3.39
CA GLN A 10 12.34 3.70 2.36
C GLN A 10 13.51 4.61 2.73
N ALA A 11 13.68 4.96 4.01
CA ALA A 11 14.83 5.72 4.47
C ALA A 11 16.14 4.94 4.28
N GLU A 12 16.16 3.64 4.60
CA GLU A 12 17.31 2.77 4.37
C GLU A 12 17.69 2.69 2.89
N PHE A 13 16.71 2.52 1.99
CA PHE A 13 16.97 2.54 0.55
C PHE A 13 17.57 3.86 0.08
N ARG A 14 17.02 5.00 0.52
CA ARG A 14 17.58 6.32 0.16
C ARG A 14 19.05 6.47 0.59
N ILE A 15 19.42 5.95 1.76
CA ILE A 15 20.81 5.97 2.23
C ILE A 15 21.68 5.06 1.35
N MET A 16 21.21 3.87 1.01
CA MET A 16 21.92 2.93 0.13
C MET A 16 22.12 3.49 -1.28
N ASP A 17 21.09 4.11 -1.85
CA ASP A 17 21.14 4.75 -3.17
C ASP A 17 22.11 5.94 -3.16
N TYR A 18 22.05 6.78 -2.12
CA TYR A 18 22.96 7.91 -1.95
C TYR A 18 24.43 7.45 -1.82
N THR A 19 24.66 6.35 -1.12
CA THR A 19 25.99 5.76 -0.95
C THR A 19 26.40 4.83 -2.09
N ASN A 20 25.59 4.72 -3.14
CA ASN A 20 25.77 3.81 -4.29
C ASN A 20 26.06 2.36 -3.88
N THR A 21 25.50 1.93 -2.74
CA THR A 21 25.70 0.60 -2.16
C THR A 21 24.55 -0.30 -2.55
N LYS A 22 24.85 -1.47 -3.13
CA LYS A 22 23.81 -2.42 -3.55
C LYS A 22 23.03 -2.96 -2.34
N PRO A 23 21.70 -2.85 -2.30
CA PRO A 23 20.91 -3.38 -1.20
C PRO A 23 20.97 -4.91 -1.12
N ASN A 24 21.19 -5.44 0.09
CA ASN A 24 20.99 -6.86 0.36
C ASN A 24 19.53 -7.13 0.78
N TYR A 25 18.69 -7.50 -0.19
CA TYR A 25 17.27 -7.72 0.04
C TYR A 25 16.96 -8.88 1.00
N ALA A 26 17.85 -9.88 1.12
CA ALA A 26 17.64 -11.03 2.00
C ALA A 26 17.85 -10.65 3.48
N GLU A 27 18.85 -9.83 3.77
CA GLU A 27 19.11 -9.31 5.12
C GLU A 27 18.00 -8.34 5.56
N LEU A 28 17.59 -7.42 4.67
CA LEU A 28 16.46 -6.54 4.91
C LEU A 28 15.16 -7.33 5.15
N ALA A 29 14.93 -8.40 4.38
CA ALA A 29 13.80 -9.30 4.58
C ALA A 29 13.75 -9.91 5.98
N ARG A 30 14.90 -10.36 6.51
CA ARG A 30 15.01 -10.91 7.88
C ARG A 30 14.71 -9.83 8.92
N LYS A 31 15.29 -8.64 8.79
CA LYS A 31 15.07 -7.48 9.68
C LYS A 31 13.60 -7.08 9.76
N TYR A 32 12.94 -6.99 8.61
CA TYR A 32 11.55 -6.55 8.50
C TYR A 32 10.52 -7.67 8.60
N LYS A 33 10.97 -8.94 8.73
CA LYS A 33 10.12 -10.15 8.73
C LYS A 33 9.20 -10.20 7.50
N LYS A 34 9.77 -9.98 6.31
CA LYS A 34 9.08 -10.01 5.00
C LYS A 34 9.84 -10.88 4.01
N ASP A 35 9.18 -11.26 2.91
CA ASP A 35 9.85 -11.91 1.78
C ASP A 35 10.77 -10.91 1.05
N TYR A 36 11.95 -11.34 0.64
CA TYR A 36 12.92 -10.51 -0.09
C TYR A 36 12.34 -9.92 -1.39
N ARG A 37 11.43 -10.64 -2.06
CA ARG A 37 10.70 -10.14 -3.24
C ARG A 37 9.83 -8.95 -2.88
N THR A 38 9.21 -8.97 -1.70
CA THR A 38 8.41 -7.84 -1.21
C THR A 38 9.30 -6.62 -1.01
N ILE A 39 10.43 -6.80 -0.32
CA ILE A 39 11.42 -5.73 -0.08
C ILE A 39 11.94 -5.17 -1.40
N LYS A 40 12.35 -6.02 -2.35
CA LYS A 40 12.79 -5.61 -3.69
C LYS A 40 11.70 -4.85 -4.44
N LYS A 41 10.45 -5.31 -4.37
CA LYS A 41 9.31 -4.63 -5.00
C LYS A 41 9.11 -3.20 -4.44
N TYR A 42 9.24 -3.03 -3.13
CA TYR A 42 9.17 -1.70 -2.49
C TYR A 42 10.36 -0.79 -2.89
N HIS A 43 11.54 -1.36 -3.13
CA HIS A 43 12.68 -0.63 -3.69
C HIS A 43 12.40 -0.14 -5.12
N GLU A 44 11.75 -0.98 -5.93
CA GLU A 44 11.36 -0.67 -7.31
C GLU A 44 10.14 0.28 -7.43
N GLY A 45 9.71 0.90 -6.33
CA GLY A 45 8.67 1.94 -6.34
C GLY A 45 7.24 1.45 -6.06
N TYR A 46 7.05 0.22 -5.59
CA TYR A 46 5.72 -0.22 -5.17
C TYR A 46 5.30 0.44 -3.85
N GLU A 47 4.14 1.11 -3.85
CA GLU A 47 3.67 1.83 -2.66
C GLU A 47 2.74 1.03 -1.74
N GLY A 48 2.28 -0.14 -2.18
CA GLY A 48 1.28 -0.93 -1.48
C GLY A 48 -0.06 -1.00 -2.21
N LYS A 49 -0.98 -1.82 -1.69
CA LYS A 49 -2.38 -1.78 -2.14
C LYS A 49 -3.10 -0.68 -1.35
N PRO A 50 -4.06 0.03 -1.98
CA PRO A 50 -4.89 0.96 -1.24
C PRO A 50 -5.66 0.23 -0.14
N ARG A 51 -5.79 0.87 1.02
CA ARG A 51 -6.46 0.28 2.20
C ARG A 51 -7.94 0.04 1.95
N THR A 52 -8.57 0.94 1.20
CA THR A 52 -9.96 0.83 0.77
C THR A 52 -10.01 0.60 -0.73
N ARG A 53 -10.80 -0.38 -1.14
CA ARG A 53 -11.11 -0.59 -2.55
C ARG A 53 -12.19 0.41 -2.95
N SER A 54 -11.92 1.29 -3.90
CA SER A 54 -12.97 2.07 -4.54
C SER A 54 -13.78 1.14 -5.44
N LYS A 55 -14.90 0.62 -4.92
CA LYS A 55 -15.86 -0.18 -5.67
C LYS A 55 -17.26 0.37 -5.36
N PRO A 56 -17.99 0.86 -6.37
CA PRO A 56 -19.37 1.28 -6.15
C PRO A 56 -20.23 0.08 -5.75
N SER A 57 -21.21 0.33 -4.89
CA SER A 57 -22.27 -0.63 -4.59
C SER A 57 -23.12 -0.85 -5.83
N ARG A 58 -23.69 -2.06 -5.96
CA ARG A 58 -24.70 -2.33 -6.98
C ARG A 58 -25.95 -1.46 -6.81
N LEU A 59 -26.17 -0.96 -5.60
CA LEU A 59 -27.31 -0.12 -5.24
C LEU A 59 -27.07 1.36 -5.47
N ASP A 60 -25.82 1.79 -5.70
CA ASP A 60 -25.51 3.21 -5.93
C ASP A 60 -26.25 3.76 -7.17
N ILE A 61 -26.54 2.90 -8.16
CA ILE A 61 -27.32 3.22 -9.35
C ILE A 61 -28.76 3.64 -8.99
N TYR A 62 -29.31 3.09 -7.90
CA TYR A 62 -30.68 3.35 -7.47
C TYR A 62 -30.77 4.39 -6.37
N ARG A 63 -29.70 5.14 -6.11
CA ARG A 63 -29.65 6.09 -5.00
C ARG A 63 -30.79 7.10 -5.03
N GLU A 64 -31.05 7.71 -6.18
CA GLU A 64 -32.13 8.69 -6.36
C GLU A 64 -33.51 8.04 -6.11
N VAL A 65 -33.75 6.85 -6.64
CA VAL A 65 -35.00 6.10 -6.45
C VAL A 65 -35.22 5.72 -4.97
N ILE A 66 -34.15 5.38 -4.26
CA ILE A 66 -34.21 5.07 -2.83
C ILE A 66 -34.55 6.33 -2.02
N GLU A 67 -33.89 7.46 -2.31
CA GLU A 67 -34.14 8.75 -1.66
C GLU A 67 -35.57 9.24 -1.90
N GLU A 68 -36.08 9.12 -3.14
CA GLU A 68 -37.46 9.44 -3.49
C GLU A 68 -38.46 8.59 -2.68
N LYS A 69 -38.26 7.26 -2.64
CA LYS A 69 -39.16 6.36 -1.91
C LYS A 69 -39.12 6.52 -0.40
N LEU A 70 -37.99 6.90 0.16
CA LEU A 70 -37.85 7.20 1.60
C LEU A 70 -38.57 8.49 2.01
N SER A 71 -38.80 9.41 1.07
CA SER A 71 -39.44 10.70 1.33
C SER A 71 -40.98 10.65 1.34
N ILE A 72 -41.58 9.50 1.01
CA ILE A 72 -43.02 9.32 1.00
C ILE A 72 -43.53 9.16 2.45
N PRO A 73 -44.54 9.96 2.90
CA PRO A 73 -45.12 9.87 4.24
C PRO A 73 -45.78 8.53 4.58
#